data_AF-R6XDG5-F1
#
_entry.id   AF-R6XDG5-F1
#
_cell.length_a   1.000
_cell.length_b   1.000
_cell.length_c   1.000
_cell.angle_alpha   90.00
_cell.angle_beta   90.00
_cell.angle_gamma   90.00
#
_symmetry.space_group_name_H-M   'P 1'
#
loop_
_entity.id
_entity.type
_entity.pdbx_description
1 polymer ?
#
loop_
_entity_poly.entity_id
_entity_poly.type
_entity_poly.pdbx_seq_one_letter_code
_entity_poly.pdbx_strand_id
1 'polypeptide(L)'
;MMLKKFSTVFLSLLLAVCAEAQFRVTAHQVGWDNIPPEAVKEGFWFQKSIIAQMDDDPQLEEVMLFGRDNGHWPEFDLFKAYYVIVGTYSKEIKYISPVEYVTDEYNMLVEDRNKDGVSELYITYIKEGSFSVDERGYGKKAVYCHDRIEFRKEEGR
;
A
#
# COMPACT_ATOMS: atom_id res chain seq x y z
N MET A 1 21.22 29.94 -35.07
CA MET A 1 20.17 28.88 -35.07
C MET A 1 20.46 27.70 -34.12
N MET A 2 21.71 27.37 -33.79
CA MET A 2 22.03 26.26 -32.87
C MET A 2 21.72 26.53 -31.39
N LEU A 3 21.88 27.77 -30.90
CA LEU A 3 21.69 28.10 -29.47
C LEU A 3 20.23 27.93 -28.98
N LYS A 4 19.24 28.23 -29.86
CA LYS A 4 17.82 27.98 -29.55
C LYS A 4 17.50 26.50 -29.43
N LYS A 5 18.11 25.64 -30.27
CA LYS A 5 17.90 24.18 -30.23
C LYS A 5 18.46 23.57 -28.95
N PHE A 6 19.64 24.01 -28.49
CA PHE A 6 20.21 23.57 -27.21
C PHE A 6 19.36 23.98 -26.02
N SER A 7 18.83 25.21 -26.01
CA SER A 7 17.94 25.68 -24.94
C SER A 7 16.63 24.89 -24.89
N THR A 8 16.03 24.56 -26.03
CA THR A 8 14.80 23.75 -26.07
C THR A 8 15.06 22.32 -25.58
N VAL A 9 16.17 21.70 -26.00
CA VAL A 9 16.54 20.35 -25.54
C VAL A 9 16.80 20.33 -24.04
N PHE A 10 17.49 21.34 -23.51
CA PHE A 10 17.76 21.44 -22.07
C PHE A 10 16.48 21.65 -21.25
N LEU A 11 15.54 22.48 -21.74
CA LEU A 11 14.24 22.70 -21.11
C LEU A 11 13.37 21.43 -21.13
N SER A 12 13.39 20.67 -22.23
CA SER A 12 12.70 19.38 -22.29
C SER A 12 13.34 18.32 -21.38
N LEU A 13 14.67 18.37 -21.19
CA LEU A 13 15.37 17.47 -20.27
C LEU A 13 15.02 17.78 -18.82
N LEU A 14 14.95 19.07 -18.47
CA LEU A 14 14.50 19.53 -17.14
C LEU A 14 13.06 19.10 -16.85
N LEU A 15 12.15 19.24 -17.81
CA LEU A 15 10.77 18.79 -17.67
C LEU A 15 10.67 17.26 -17.51
N ALA A 16 11.50 16.50 -18.22
CA ALA A 16 11.56 15.05 -18.08
C ALA A 16 12.08 14.62 -16.70
N VAL A 17 13.11 15.29 -16.16
CA VAL A 17 13.64 15.01 -14.81
C VAL A 17 12.61 15.37 -13.72
N CYS A 18 11.85 16.45 -13.89
CA CYS A 18 10.75 16.78 -12.98
C CYS A 18 9.62 15.74 -13.05
N ALA A 19 9.33 15.18 -14.23
CA ALA A 19 8.31 14.15 -14.39
C ALA A 19 8.71 12.80 -13.79
N GLU A 20 10.00 12.42 -13.84
CA GLU A 20 10.48 11.18 -13.19
C GLU A 20 10.48 11.26 -11.66
N ALA A 21 10.53 12.45 -11.06
CA ALA A 21 10.46 12.62 -9.61
C ALA A 21 9.06 12.27 -9.03
N GLN A 22 7.99 12.36 -9.83
CA GLN A 22 6.62 12.08 -9.37
C GLN A 22 6.26 10.59 -9.34
N PHE A 23 7.04 9.71 -9.98
CA PHE A 23 6.71 8.27 -10.09
C PHE A 23 7.81 7.42 -9.48
N ARG A 24 8.06 7.57 -8.17
CA ARG A 24 8.95 6.66 -7.43
C ARG A 24 8.22 5.98 -6.29
N VAL A 25 7.33 5.07 -6.64
CA VAL A 25 6.86 4.03 -5.71
C VAL A 25 8.00 3.02 -5.59
N THR A 26 8.87 3.18 -4.60
CA THR A 26 9.86 2.15 -4.29
C THR A 26 9.21 1.15 -3.34
N ALA A 27 9.00 -0.08 -3.80
CA ALA A 27 8.78 -1.21 -2.90
C ALA A 27 10.02 -1.32 -2.00
N HIS A 28 9.91 -0.79 -0.78
CA HIS A 28 11.02 -0.69 0.15
C HIS A 28 10.87 -1.85 1.13
N GLN A 29 11.83 -2.78 1.14
CA GLN A 29 11.93 -3.74 2.23
C GLN A 29 12.91 -3.17 3.26
N VAL A 30 12.46 -2.24 4.12
CA VAL A 30 13.21 -1.96 5.34
C VAL A 30 12.99 -3.12 6.29
N GLY A 31 14.10 -3.64 6.82
CA GLY A 31 14.09 -4.70 7.81
C GLY A 31 13.23 -4.36 9.03
N TRP A 32 12.75 -5.43 9.64
CA TRP A 32 11.96 -5.55 10.88
C TRP A 32 12.30 -4.54 12.00
N ASP A 33 13.52 -4.01 12.05
CA ASP A 33 14.05 -3.15 13.12
C ASP A 33 13.44 -1.74 13.18
N ASN A 34 12.65 -1.31 12.18
CA ASN A 34 12.16 0.07 12.06
C ASN A 34 10.61 0.22 12.10
N ILE A 35 9.89 -0.83 12.50
CA ILE A 35 8.43 -0.81 12.62
C ILE A 35 8.02 -0.21 13.97
N PRO A 36 7.18 0.84 14.01
CA PRO A 36 6.63 1.36 15.27
C PRO A 36 5.93 0.24 16.05
N PRO A 37 6.29 -0.03 17.32
CA PRO A 37 5.67 -1.11 18.10
C PRO A 37 4.14 -0.98 18.20
N GLU A 38 3.64 0.26 18.23
CA GLU A 38 2.21 0.57 18.32
C GLU A 38 1.45 0.25 17.02
N ALA A 39 2.16 0.07 15.89
CA ALA A 39 1.57 -0.35 14.63
C ALA A 39 1.26 -1.86 14.57
N VAL A 40 1.87 -2.66 15.46
CA VAL A 40 1.80 -4.12 15.44
C VAL A 40 0.67 -4.62 16.34
N LYS A 41 -0.34 -5.25 15.75
CA LYS A 41 -1.40 -5.96 16.47
C LYS A 41 -0.90 -7.34 16.91
N GLU A 42 -1.40 -7.81 18.04
CA GLU A 42 -1.05 -9.14 18.56
C GLU A 42 -1.33 -10.24 17.53
N GLY A 43 -0.35 -11.12 17.30
CA GLY A 43 -0.47 -12.24 16.38
C GLY A 43 -0.34 -11.89 14.90
N PHE A 44 -0.07 -10.63 14.55
CA PHE A 44 0.23 -10.20 13.19
C PHE A 44 1.72 -10.00 12.97
N TRP A 45 2.19 -10.28 11.76
CA TRP A 45 3.56 -10.02 11.33
C TRP A 45 3.61 -9.21 10.05
N PHE A 46 4.72 -8.52 9.88
CA PHE A 46 5.00 -7.70 8.70
C PHE A 46 5.07 -8.56 7.44
N GLN A 47 4.43 -8.09 6.36
CA GLN A 47 4.45 -8.74 5.05
C GLN A 47 5.28 -7.96 4.04
N LYS A 48 4.97 -6.67 3.89
CA LYS A 48 5.58 -5.78 2.91
C LYS A 48 5.27 -4.33 3.25
N SER A 49 6.09 -3.41 2.72
CA SER A 49 5.79 -2.00 2.72
C SER A 49 6.10 -1.34 1.38
N ILE A 50 5.45 -0.19 1.16
CA ILE A 50 5.64 0.65 -0.01
C ILE A 50 5.78 2.09 0.46
N ILE A 51 6.82 2.78 0.00
CA ILE A 51 6.95 4.21 0.23
C ILE A 51 6.23 4.97 -0.89
N ALA A 52 5.38 5.92 -0.51
CA ALA A 52 4.61 6.74 -1.43
C ALA A 52 4.26 8.11 -0.80
N GLN A 53 3.83 9.04 -1.64
CA GLN A 53 3.23 10.31 -1.23
C GLN A 53 1.74 10.05 -0.96
N MET A 54 1.32 9.90 0.29
CA MET A 54 -0.04 9.48 0.67
C MET A 54 -0.95 10.64 1.09
N ASP A 55 -0.39 11.79 1.44
CA ASP A 55 -1.14 13.02 1.71
C ASP A 55 -0.51 14.22 0.95
N ASP A 56 -0.87 15.44 1.34
CA ASP A 56 -0.37 16.69 0.77
C ASP A 56 0.92 17.21 1.45
N ASP A 57 1.40 16.54 2.50
CA ASP A 57 2.65 16.89 3.18
C ASP A 57 3.84 16.37 2.37
N PRO A 58 4.87 17.18 2.06
CA PRO A 58 6.02 16.73 1.27
C PRO A 58 6.82 15.57 1.91
N GLN A 59 6.56 15.20 3.16
CA GLN A 59 7.10 13.99 3.77
C GLN A 59 6.42 12.72 3.22
N LEU A 60 7.20 11.83 2.60
CA LEU A 60 6.72 10.51 2.17
C LEU A 60 6.27 9.62 3.35
N GLU A 61 5.31 8.76 3.09
CA GLU A 61 4.81 7.74 4.00
C GLU A 61 5.22 6.34 3.58
N GLU A 62 5.36 5.48 4.57
CA GLU A 62 5.50 4.05 4.39
C GLU A 62 4.16 3.38 4.69
N VAL A 63 3.52 2.84 3.66
CA VAL A 63 2.32 2.02 3.77
C VAL A 63 2.78 0.59 4.05
N MET A 64 2.49 0.10 5.25
CA MET A 64 2.90 -1.22 5.73
C MET A 64 1.71 -2.17 5.76
N LEU A 65 1.90 -3.39 5.24
CA LEU A 65 0.92 -4.47 5.30
C LEU A 65 1.32 -5.47 6.37
N PHE A 66 0.40 -5.74 7.28
CA PHE A 66 0.51 -6.77 8.30
C PHE A 66 -0.48 -7.89 8.02
N GLY A 67 -0.07 -9.11 8.33
CA GLY A 67 -0.81 -10.32 8.02
C GLY A 67 -0.73 -11.34 9.14
N ARG A 68 -1.75 -12.20 9.22
CA ARG A 68 -1.71 -13.43 10.00
C ARG A 68 -2.51 -14.54 9.35
N ASP A 69 -2.19 -15.78 9.69
CA ASP A 69 -2.92 -16.95 9.22
C ASP A 69 -4.37 -16.94 9.71
N ASN A 70 -5.28 -17.32 8.82
CA ASN A 70 -6.72 -17.41 9.06
C ASN A 70 -7.32 -18.75 8.59
N GLY A 71 -6.46 -19.71 8.19
CA GLY A 71 -6.83 -21.07 7.85
C GLY A 71 -5.97 -21.61 6.71
N HIS A 72 -5.72 -22.92 6.75
CA HIS A 72 -4.98 -23.63 5.72
C HIS A 72 -5.91 -24.63 5.03
N TRP A 73 -5.90 -24.61 3.70
CA TRP A 73 -6.59 -25.57 2.83
C TRP A 73 -5.56 -26.29 1.96
N PRO A 74 -5.89 -27.46 1.38
CA PRO A 74 -4.94 -28.26 0.62
C PRO A 74 -4.20 -27.52 -0.50
N GLU A 75 -4.78 -26.46 -1.07
CA GLU A 75 -4.23 -25.73 -2.23
C GLU A 75 -3.92 -24.25 -1.95
N PHE A 76 -4.34 -23.70 -0.81
CA PHE A 76 -4.22 -22.28 -0.52
C PHE A 76 -4.36 -21.99 0.97
N ASP A 77 -3.92 -20.81 1.37
CA ASP A 77 -4.11 -20.27 2.71
C ASP A 77 -5.08 -19.09 2.65
N LEU A 78 -5.81 -18.87 3.74
CA LEU A 78 -6.43 -17.57 4.00
C LEU A 78 -5.67 -16.85 5.08
N PHE A 79 -5.65 -15.54 4.96
CA PHE A 79 -5.00 -14.62 5.86
C PHE A 79 -6.00 -13.57 6.31
N LYS A 80 -5.78 -13.07 7.51
CA LYS A 80 -6.29 -11.78 7.93
C LYS A 80 -5.19 -10.76 7.74
N ALA A 81 -5.53 -9.58 7.24
CA ALA A 81 -4.57 -8.53 7.00
C ALA A 81 -5.14 -7.16 7.37
N TYR A 82 -4.25 -6.24 7.68
CA TYR A 82 -4.54 -4.82 7.86
C TYR A 82 -3.33 -4.00 7.43
N TYR A 83 -3.55 -2.74 7.09
CA TYR A 83 -2.48 -1.83 6.70
C TYR A 83 -2.32 -0.69 7.71
N VAL A 84 -1.14 -0.10 7.70
CA VAL A 84 -0.74 1.06 8.51
C VAL A 84 -0.04 2.05 7.61
N ILE A 85 -0.26 3.35 7.83
CA ILE A 85 0.46 4.44 7.16
C ILE A 85 1.30 5.14 8.21
N VAL A 86 2.62 5.18 7.99
CA VAL A 86 3.60 5.73 8.92
C VAL A 86 4.44 6.79 8.21
N GLY A 87 4.72 7.92 8.86
CA GLY A 87 5.71 8.88 8.34
C GLY A 87 7.09 8.24 8.22
N THR A 88 7.70 8.24 7.03
CA THR A 88 8.95 7.51 6.76
C THR A 88 10.08 7.84 7.73
N TYR A 89 10.27 9.13 8.05
CA TYR A 89 11.34 9.63 8.91
C TYR A 89 10.89 9.83 10.36
N SER A 90 9.71 10.40 10.59
CA SER A 90 9.20 10.69 11.93
C SER A 90 8.82 9.42 12.69
N LYS A 91 8.52 8.33 11.97
CA LYS A 91 7.92 7.10 12.50
C LYS A 91 6.58 7.34 13.20
N GLU A 92 5.96 8.48 12.95
CA GLU A 92 4.62 8.81 13.42
C GLU A 92 3.60 7.94 12.70
N ILE A 93 2.74 7.28 13.48
CA ILE A 93 1.62 6.52 12.93
C ILE A 93 0.54 7.51 12.51
N LYS A 94 0.37 7.66 11.18
CA LYS A 94 -0.66 8.53 10.60
C LYS A 94 -2.02 7.83 10.51
N TYR A 95 -2.03 6.52 10.30
CA TYR A 95 -3.26 5.74 10.20
C TYR A 95 -3.03 4.26 10.50
N ILE A 96 -3.98 3.62 11.20
CA ILE A 96 -4.08 2.17 11.34
C ILE A 96 -5.45 1.75 10.84
N SER A 97 -5.52 0.77 9.93
CA SER A 97 -6.81 0.24 9.49
C SER A 97 -7.63 -0.28 10.69
N PRO A 98 -8.86 0.23 10.90
CA PRO A 98 -9.71 -0.17 12.00
C PRO A 98 -10.25 -1.58 11.83
N VAL A 99 -10.24 -2.10 10.58
CA VAL A 99 -10.74 -3.42 10.23
C VAL A 99 -9.63 -4.33 9.72
N GLU A 100 -9.72 -5.59 10.08
CA GLU A 100 -8.96 -6.69 9.48
C GLU A 100 -9.79 -7.25 8.33
N TYR A 101 -9.21 -7.37 7.14
CA TYR A 101 -9.87 -7.99 6.00
C TYR A 101 -9.30 -9.39 5.74
N VAL A 102 -10.11 -10.25 5.11
CA VAL A 102 -9.69 -11.61 4.74
C VAL A 102 -9.18 -11.62 3.30
N THR A 103 -8.03 -12.23 3.06
CA THR A 103 -7.43 -12.38 1.73
C THR A 103 -6.77 -13.74 1.61
N ASP A 104 -6.58 -14.22 0.40
CA ASP A 104 -5.79 -15.41 0.07
C ASP A 104 -4.38 -15.06 -0.43
N GLU A 105 -4.09 -13.76 -0.57
CA GLU A 105 -2.77 -13.25 -0.95
C GLU A 105 -2.53 -11.88 -0.31
N TYR A 106 -1.31 -11.62 0.13
CA TYR A 106 -0.90 -10.33 0.68
C TYR A 106 -0.72 -9.26 -0.39
N ASN A 107 -1.78 -8.94 -1.12
CA ASN A 107 -1.79 -7.93 -2.17
C ASN A 107 -1.94 -6.51 -1.59
N MET A 108 -1.09 -5.61 -2.07
CA MET A 108 -1.12 -4.18 -1.75
C MET A 108 -0.55 -3.42 -2.94
N LEU A 109 -1.32 -2.45 -3.44
CA LEU A 109 -0.90 -1.59 -4.53
C LEU A 109 -1.09 -0.14 -4.09
N VAL A 110 -0.07 0.68 -4.32
CA VAL A 110 -0.09 2.11 -3.99
C VAL A 110 0.37 2.87 -5.22
N GLU A 111 -0.51 3.69 -5.79
CA GLU A 111 -0.28 4.40 -7.04
C GLU A 111 -1.03 5.73 -7.05
N ASP A 112 -0.44 6.78 -7.60
CA ASP A 112 -1.15 8.01 -7.99
C ASP A 112 -1.75 7.79 -9.40
N ARG A 113 -2.97 7.26 -9.47
CA ARG A 113 -3.63 6.97 -10.76
C ARG A 113 -4.26 8.21 -11.37
N ASN A 114 -4.72 9.13 -10.54
CA ASN A 114 -5.44 10.32 -10.98
C ASN A 114 -4.48 11.48 -11.38
N LYS A 115 -3.18 11.36 -11.02
CA LYS A 115 -2.08 12.29 -11.28
C LYS A 115 -2.19 13.62 -10.54
N ASP A 116 -2.78 13.62 -9.34
CA ASP A 116 -2.87 14.79 -8.46
C ASP A 116 -1.66 14.96 -7.53
N GLY A 117 -0.72 14.01 -7.57
CA GLY A 117 0.47 14.00 -6.72
C GLY A 117 0.29 13.21 -5.42
N VAL A 118 -0.92 12.71 -5.13
CA VAL A 118 -1.24 11.90 -3.96
C VAL A 118 -1.59 10.48 -4.40
N SER A 119 -0.94 9.50 -3.78
CA SER A 119 -1.13 8.09 -4.08
C SER A 119 -2.37 7.54 -3.38
N GLU A 120 -3.10 6.67 -4.08
CA GLU A 120 -4.19 5.90 -3.49
C GLU A 120 -3.73 4.48 -3.17
N LEU A 121 -4.23 3.93 -2.06
CA LEU A 121 -4.04 2.54 -1.67
C LEU A 121 -5.18 1.68 -2.24
N TYR A 122 -4.84 0.61 -2.94
CA TYR A 122 -5.77 -0.37 -3.49
C TYR A 122 -5.60 -1.71 -2.80
N ILE A 123 -6.68 -2.21 -2.19
CA ILE A 123 -6.72 -3.50 -1.48
C ILE A 123 -7.75 -4.41 -2.13
N THR A 124 -7.38 -5.67 -2.33
CA THR A 124 -8.29 -6.74 -2.75
C THR A 124 -8.52 -7.68 -1.56
N TYR A 125 -9.78 -8.03 -1.30
CA TYR A 125 -10.14 -8.89 -0.18
C TYR A 125 -11.37 -9.73 -0.51
N ILE A 126 -11.56 -10.80 0.25
CA ILE A 126 -12.72 -11.67 0.16
C ILE A 126 -13.87 -11.05 0.96
N LYS A 127 -15.02 -10.86 0.30
CA LYS A 127 -16.25 -10.38 0.94
C LYS A 127 -16.66 -11.30 2.08
N GLU A 128 -16.99 -10.72 3.23
CA GLU A 128 -17.45 -11.46 4.39
C GLU A 128 -18.60 -12.42 4.05
N GLY A 129 -18.50 -13.66 4.55
CA GLY A 129 -19.49 -14.70 4.33
C GLY A 129 -19.56 -15.27 2.91
N SER A 130 -18.72 -14.82 1.97
CA SER A 130 -18.74 -15.30 0.58
C SER A 130 -17.85 -16.52 0.31
N PHE A 131 -16.94 -16.84 1.23
CA PHE A 131 -15.99 -17.92 1.10
C PHE A 131 -16.65 -19.29 1.29
N SER A 132 -16.34 -20.24 0.39
CA SER A 132 -16.70 -21.65 0.55
C SER A 132 -15.73 -22.58 -0.17
N VAL A 133 -15.70 -23.83 0.26
CA VAL A 133 -14.96 -24.96 -0.31
C VAL A 133 -15.86 -26.21 -0.28
N ASP A 134 -15.47 -27.26 -1.00
CA ASP A 134 -16.11 -28.57 -0.89
C ASP A 134 -15.75 -29.30 0.42
N GLU A 135 -16.36 -30.48 0.65
CA GLU A 135 -16.16 -31.29 1.85
C GLU A 135 -14.70 -31.71 2.10
N ARG A 136 -13.87 -31.71 1.03
CA ARG A 136 -12.46 -32.07 1.09
C ARG A 136 -11.54 -30.85 1.19
N GLY A 137 -12.11 -29.63 1.18
CA GLY A 137 -11.38 -28.38 1.23
C GLY A 137 -10.91 -27.84 -0.12
N TYR A 138 -11.38 -28.40 -1.24
CA TYR A 138 -11.01 -27.99 -2.60
C TYR A 138 -12.07 -27.08 -3.24
N GLY A 139 -11.76 -26.55 -4.43
CA GLY A 139 -12.72 -25.82 -5.25
C GLY A 139 -13.12 -24.48 -4.64
N LYS A 140 -12.13 -23.69 -4.20
CA LYS A 140 -12.30 -22.36 -3.60
C LYS A 140 -13.29 -21.51 -4.40
N LYS A 141 -14.32 -21.01 -3.71
CA LYS A 141 -15.25 -20.00 -4.21
C LYS A 141 -15.25 -18.82 -3.25
N ALA A 142 -15.09 -17.62 -3.79
CA ALA A 142 -15.10 -16.38 -3.04
C ALA A 142 -15.58 -15.24 -3.94
N VAL A 143 -16.22 -14.23 -3.33
CA VAL A 143 -16.48 -12.95 -4.00
C VAL A 143 -15.40 -11.98 -3.54
N TYR A 144 -14.66 -11.40 -4.49
CA TYR A 144 -13.63 -10.42 -4.17
C TYR A 144 -14.19 -8.99 -4.25
N CYS A 145 -13.82 -8.19 -3.27
CA CYS A 145 -14.02 -6.75 -3.23
C CYS A 145 -12.71 -6.04 -3.52
N HIS A 146 -12.80 -4.82 -4.06
CA HIS A 146 -11.66 -3.98 -4.36
C HIS A 146 -11.94 -2.57 -3.83
N ASP A 147 -11.20 -2.18 -2.80
CA ASP A 147 -11.34 -0.85 -2.20
C ASP A 147 -10.22 0.07 -2.69
N ARG A 148 -10.58 1.33 -2.95
CA ARG A 148 -9.66 2.45 -3.13
C ARG A 148 -9.71 3.30 -1.87
N ILE A 149 -8.56 3.46 -1.22
CA ILE A 149 -8.41 4.28 -0.03
C ILE A 149 -7.56 5.49 -0.40
N GLU A 150 -8.18 6.67 -0.33
CA GLU A 150 -7.48 7.95 -0.31
C GLU A 150 -7.18 8.28 1.15
N PHE A 151 -5.90 8.43 1.48
CA PHE A 151 -5.54 8.95 2.78
C PHE A 151 -5.70 10.47 2.76
N ARG A 152 -6.46 10.99 3.72
CA ARG A 152 -6.53 12.42 4.00
C ARG A 152 -6.21 12.58 5.46
N LYS A 153 -5.25 13.45 5.77
CA LYS A 153 -4.98 13.83 7.15
C LYS A 153 -6.29 14.41 7.71
N GLU A 154 -6.88 13.76 8.71
CA GLU A 154 -7.97 14.40 9.45
C GLU A 154 -7.36 15.65 10.11
N GLU A 155 -7.85 16.83 9.74
CA GLU A 155 -7.50 18.06 10.44
C GLU A 155 -7.90 17.89 11.91
N GLY A 156 -6.88 17.89 12.77
CA GLY A 156 -6.90 17.62 14.21
C GLY A 156 -8.26 17.67 14.92
N ARG A 157 -8.60 16.57 15.58
CA ARG A 157 -9.49 16.57 16.74
C ARG A 157 -8.74 16.95 18.01
#